data_AF-X1M504-F1
#
_entry.id   AF-X1M504-F1
#
_cell.length_a   1.000
_cell.length_b   1.000
_cell.length_c   1.000
_cell.angle_alpha   90.00
_cell.angle_beta   90.00
_cell.angle_gamma   90.00
#
_symmetry.space_group_name_H-M   'P 1'
#
loop_
_entity.id
_entity.type
_entity.pdbx_description
1 polymer ?
#
loop_
_entity_poly.entity_id
_entity_poly.type
_entity_poly.pdbx_seq_one_letter_code
_entity_poly.pdbx_strand_id
1 'polypeptide(L)' 'MEKLVELFYDLIISNGKIIDGTGNPWYSGDIAIVNKKIIKIGKLSKEKIEKIGLWGV' A
#
# COMPACT_ATOMS: atom_id res chain seq x y z
N MET A 1 25.68 10.66 -1.99
CA MET A 1 25.08 9.43 -1.44
C MET A 1 23.58 9.59 -1.54
N GLU A 2 22.98 9.03 -2.59
CA GLU A 2 21.53 9.11 -2.77
C GLU A 2 20.87 8.33 -1.65
N LYS A 3 20.02 9.02 -0.88
CA LYS A 3 19.29 8.42 0.23
C LYS A 3 18.28 7.46 -0.41
N LEU A 4 18.44 6.16 -0.19
CA LEU A 4 17.37 5.21 -0.45
C LEU A 4 16.25 5.53 0.53
N VAL A 5 15.27 6.31 0.07
CA VAL A 5 14.04 6.52 0.82
C VAL A 5 13.19 5.30 0.55
N GLU A 6 13.18 4.34 1.48
CA GLU A 6 12.17 3.30 1.43
C GLU A 6 10.80 3.98 1.50
N LEU A 7 9.97 3.77 0.48
CA LEU A 7 8.60 4.25 0.46
C LEU A 7 7.78 3.41 1.43
N PHE A 8 7.69 3.88 2.66
CA PHE A 8 6.84 3.26 3.67
C PHE A 8 5.37 3.47 3.35
N TYR A 9 4.57 2.44 3.59
CA TYR A 9 3.12 2.53 3.44
C TYR A 9 2.47 3.08 4.71
N ASP A 10 1.49 3.97 4.54
CA ASP A 10 0.68 4.45 5.65
C ASP A 10 -0.26 3.35 6.15
N LEU A 11 -0.77 2.55 5.21
CA LEU A 11 -1.73 1.47 5.45
C LEU A 11 -1.59 0.39 4.36
N ILE A 12 -1.70 -0.87 4.77
CA ILE A 12 -1.98 -1.99 3.86
C ILE A 12 -3.31 -2.62 4.29
N ILE A 13 -4.20 -2.82 3.33
CA ILE A 13 -5.38 -3.68 3.47
C ILE A 13 -5.04 -5.01 2.81
N SER A 14 -4.99 -6.10 3.57
CA SER A 14 -4.56 -7.41 3.07
C SER A 14 -5.69 -8.42 2.93
N ASN A 15 -5.52 -9.39 2.02
CA ASN A 15 -6.45 -10.48 1.71
C ASN A 15 -7.89 -9.99 1.41
N GLY A 16 -7.99 -8.82 0.77
CA GLY A 16 -9.28 -8.20 0.44
C GLY A 16 -9.90 -8.81 -0.82
N LYS A 17 -11.23 -8.77 -0.89
CA LYS A 17 -11.97 -8.85 -2.16
C LYS A 17 -12.11 -7.44 -2.71
N ILE A 18 -11.51 -7.18 -3.86
CA ILE A 18 -11.39 -5.86 -4.46
C ILE A 18 -12.44 -5.72 -5.57
N ILE A 19 -13.21 -4.65 -5.51
CA ILE A 19 -14.11 -4.20 -6.57
C ILE A 19 -13.63 -2.81 -6.98
N ASP A 20 -13.11 -2.66 -8.19
CA ASP A 20 -12.43 -1.43 -8.65
C ASP A 20 -13.32 -0.48 -9.47
N GLY A 21 -14.57 -0.87 -9.72
CA GLY A 21 -15.54 -0.05 -10.47
C GLY A 21 -15.39 -0.08 -11.98
N THR A 22 -14.48 -0.89 -12.54
CA THR A 22 -14.28 -1.02 -14.00
C THR A 22 -15.34 -1.89 -14.71
N GLY A 23 -16.24 -2.51 -13.95
CA GLY A 23 -17.23 -3.46 -14.45
C GLY A 23 -16.76 -4.93 -14.46
N ASN A 24 -15.49 -5.18 -14.12
CA ASN A 24 -14.99 -6.53 -13.94
C ASN A 24 -15.49 -7.16 -12.63
N PRO A 25 -15.56 -8.51 -12.53
CA PRO A 25 -15.80 -9.20 -11.27
C PRO A 25 -14.74 -8.84 -10.22
N TRP A 26 -15.08 -9.08 -8.95
CA TRP A 26 -14.13 -8.90 -7.86
C TRP A 26 -12.92 -9.82 -7.99
N TYR A 27 -11.77 -9.38 -7.48
CA TYR A 27 -10.55 -10.20 -7.40
C TYR A 27 -9.89 -10.09 -6.03
N SER A 28 -9.05 -11.06 -5.68
CA SER A 28 -8.33 -11.06 -4.40
C SER A 28 -7.02 -10.29 -4.49
N GLY A 29 -6.70 -9.51 -3.47
CA GLY A 29 -5.40 -8.83 -3.39
C GLY A 29 -5.23 -8.00 -2.14
N ASP A 30 -4.04 -7.44 -2.02
CA ASP A 30 -3.68 -6.46 -1.01
C ASP A 30 -3.60 -5.06 -1.67
N ILE A 31 -3.88 -4.01 -0.89
CA ILE A 31 -3.86 -2.61 -1.34
C ILE A 31 -2.94 -1.82 -0.42
N ALA A 32 -1.92 -1.16 -0.98
CA ALA A 32 -1.06 -0.22 -0.26
C ALA A 32 -1.49 1.23 -0.50
N ILE A 33 -1.51 2.01 0.59
CA ILE A 33 -1.91 3.42 0.59
C ILE A 33 -0.77 4.26 1.14
N VAL A 34 -0.47 5.37 0.45
CA VAL A 34 0.47 6.42 0.87
C VAL A 34 -0.16 7.77 0.56
N ASN A 35 -0.10 8.71 1.51
CA ASN A 35 -0.63 10.07 1.36
C ASN A 35 -2.07 10.09 0.82
N LYS A 36 -2.93 9.20 1.35
CA LYS A 36 -4.34 9.03 0.97
C LYS A 36 -4.57 8.57 -0.48
N LYS A 37 -3.55 8.05 -1.16
CA LYS A 37 -3.66 7.49 -2.51
C LYS A 37 -3.32 6.01 -2.52
N ILE A 38 -4.02 5.26 -3.35
CA ILE A 38 -3.64 3.88 -3.67
C ILE A 38 -2.42 3.94 -4.58
N ILE A 39 -1.32 3.35 -4.14
CA ILE A 39 -0.05 3.32 -4.89
C ILE A 39 0.26 1.94 -5.45
N LYS A 40 -0.36 0.88 -4.90
CA LYS A 40 -0.15 -0.49 -5.34
C LYS A 40 -1.34 -1.37 -5.00
N ILE A 41 -1.65 -2.30 -5.90
CA ILE A 41 -2.62 -3.38 -5.72
C ILE A 41 -1.94 -4.69 -6.16
N GLY A 42 -2.02 -5.74 -5.35
CA GLY A 42 -1.43 -7.04 -5.68
C GLY A 42 -1.06 -7.86 -4.44
N LYS A 43 -0.13 -8.81 -4.58
CA LYS A 43 0.36 -9.60 -3.43
C LYS A 43 1.48 -8.85 -2.73
N LEU A 44 1.21 -8.32 -1.53
CA LEU A 44 2.11 -7.46 -0.76
C LEU A 44 2.61 -8.13 0.52
N SER A 45 2.44 -9.45 0.66
CA SER A 45 2.77 -10.23 1.87
C SER A 45 4.24 -10.17 2.32
N LYS A 46 5.15 -9.63 1.50
CA LYS A 46 6.58 -9.44 1.83
C LYS A 46 6.95 -7.98 2.07
N GLU A 47 5.99 -7.07 1.95
CA GLU A 47 6.24 -5.63 2.03
C GLU A 47 6.00 -5.15 3.45
N LYS A 48 6.93 -4.35 3.96
CA LYS A 48 6.89 -3.87 5.35
C LYS A 48 5.99 -2.65 5.48
N ILE A 49 5.16 -2.67 6.51
CA ILE A 49 4.56 -1.47 7.09
C ILE A 49 5.52 -0.99 8.17
N GLU A 50 6.48 -0.15 7.82
CA GLU A 50 7.27 0.57 8.82
C GLU A 50 6.83 2.02 8.81
N LYS A 51 5.86 2.36 9.65
CA LYS A 51 5.54 3.77 9.89
C LYS A 51 6.67 4.35 10.73
N ILE A 52 7.80 4.68 10.10
CA ILE A 52 8.78 5.58 10.73
C ILE A 52 8.12 6.95 10.76
N GLY A 53 7.58 7.29 11.93
CA GLY A 53 7.08 8.61 12.24
C GLY A 53 8.23 9.60 12.22
N LEU A 54 8.55 10.15 11.06
CA LEU A 54 9.26 11.42 10.93
C LEU A 54 8.23 12.52 10.65
N TRP A 55 7.28 12.68 11.56
CA TRP A 55 6.43 13.86 11.61
C TRP A 55 6.69 14.54 12.96
N GLY A 56 7.72 15.39 13.00
CA GLY A 56 8.00 16.26 14.14
C GLY A 56 9.46 16.25 14.63
N VAL A 57 10.39 16.74 13.81
CA VAL A 57 11.49 17.60 14.28
C VAL A 57 11.36 18.95 13.59
#